data_AF-A0A806J3Y4-F1
#
_entry.id   AF-A0A806J3Y4-F1
#
_cell.length_a   1.000
_cell.length_b   1.000
_cell.length_c   1.000
_cell.angle_alpha   90.00
_cell.angle_beta   90.00
_cell.angle_gamma   90.00
#
_symmetry.space_group_name_H-M   'P 1'
#
loop_
_entity.id
_entity.type
_entity.pdbx_description
1 polymer ?
#
loop_
_entity_poly.entity_id
_entity_poly.type
_entity_poly.pdbx_seq_one_letter_code
_entity_poly.pdbx_strand_id
1 'polypeptide(L)'
;MKKIDISEPFSTIKALINERQSFETCGIDAGNLFAFSQELEKYIESLNLKCRLYTKNRLAVGLSAVLNPRWGILSLAAIAAHNLLTLNPDCEIYRDLANKRVGVVWKKKFSS
;
A
#
# COMPACT_ATOMS: atom_id res chain seq x y z
N MET A 1 -15.00 -4.58 2.15
CA MET A 1 -13.85 -3.70 2.44
C MET A 1 -14.34 -2.27 2.35
N LYS A 2 -14.00 -1.40 3.31
CA LYS A 2 -14.51 -0.01 3.33
C LYS A 2 -13.79 0.82 2.27
N LYS A 3 -14.51 1.57 1.45
CA LYS A 3 -13.89 2.47 0.47
C LYS A 3 -13.92 3.89 1.02
N ILE A 4 -12.81 4.58 0.88
CA ILE A 4 -12.55 5.93 1.39
C ILE A 4 -12.08 6.75 0.19
N ASP A 5 -12.51 8.00 0.10
CA ASP A 5 -11.97 8.92 -0.88
C ASP A 5 -10.71 9.60 -0.34
N ILE A 6 -9.77 9.97 -1.22
CA ILE A 6 -8.58 10.73 -0.79
C ILE A 6 -8.93 12.10 -0.22
N SER A 7 -10.13 12.62 -0.48
CA SER A 7 -10.64 13.84 0.17
C SER A 7 -10.84 13.70 1.68
N GLU A 8 -10.95 12.47 2.19
CA GLU A 8 -11.13 12.22 3.61
C GLU A 8 -9.86 12.57 4.40
N PRO A 9 -9.98 13.17 5.59
CA PRO A 9 -8.82 13.55 6.38
C PRO A 9 -8.04 12.30 6.82
N PHE A 10 -6.73 12.43 6.91
CA PHE A 10 -5.84 11.32 7.32
C PHE A 10 -6.17 10.79 8.74
N SER A 11 -6.86 11.57 9.57
CA SER A 11 -7.39 11.13 10.87
C SER A 11 -8.37 9.96 10.75
N THR A 12 -9.24 9.96 9.75
CA THR A 12 -10.18 8.85 9.48
C THR A 12 -9.41 7.58 9.15
N ILE A 13 -8.33 7.70 8.38
CA ILE A 13 -7.47 6.56 8.02
C ILE A 13 -6.75 6.02 9.27
N LYS A 14 -6.22 6.90 10.11
CA LYS A 14 -5.61 6.50 11.39
C LYS A 14 -6.59 5.74 12.29
N ALA A 15 -7.84 6.20 12.39
CA ALA A 15 -8.87 5.50 13.15
C ALA A 15 -9.08 4.07 12.65
N LEU A 16 -9.19 3.88 11.33
CA LEU A 16 -9.36 2.56 10.72
C LEU A 16 -8.14 1.64 10.92
N ILE A 17 -6.95 2.20 10.91
CA ILE A 17 -5.70 1.48 11.22
C ILE A 17 -5.70 1.01 12.68
N ASN A 18 -6.06 1.89 13.62
CA ASN A 18 -6.16 1.54 15.03
C ASN A 18 -7.24 0.47 15.30
N GLU A 19 -8.37 0.55 14.59
CA GLU A 19 -9.43 -0.46 14.63
C GLU A 19 -9.08 -1.74 13.85
N ARG A 20 -7.92 -1.79 13.18
CA ARG A 20 -7.47 -2.89 12.32
C ARG A 20 -8.51 -3.26 11.25
N GLN A 21 -9.20 -2.26 10.72
CA GLN A 21 -10.19 -2.41 9.67
C GLN A 21 -9.55 -2.32 8.30
N SER A 22 -9.93 -3.23 7.40
CA SER A 22 -9.45 -3.21 6.01
C SER A 22 -10.20 -2.16 5.20
N PHE A 23 -9.46 -1.31 4.49
CA PHE A 23 -10.00 -0.21 3.70
C PHE A 23 -9.26 0.00 2.38
N GLU A 24 -9.89 0.73 1.46
CA GLU A 24 -9.34 1.16 0.19
C GLU A 24 -9.51 2.66 0.02
N THR A 25 -8.40 3.38 -0.14
CA THR A 25 -8.41 4.79 -0.53
C THR A 25 -8.41 4.88 -2.06
N CYS A 26 -9.46 5.46 -2.61
CA CYS A 26 -9.66 5.67 -4.04
C CYS A 26 -9.28 7.11 -4.44
N GLY A 27 -8.93 7.31 -5.71
CA GLY A 27 -8.69 8.65 -6.26
C GLY A 27 -7.28 9.20 -6.02
N ILE A 28 -6.32 8.34 -5.67
CA ILE A 28 -4.94 8.78 -5.41
C ILE A 28 -4.16 8.85 -6.72
N ASP A 29 -3.55 9.99 -6.99
CA ASP A 29 -2.73 10.18 -8.19
C ASP A 29 -1.50 9.26 -8.20
N ALA A 30 -1.05 8.86 -9.40
CA ALA A 30 -0.03 7.81 -9.52
C ALA A 30 1.32 8.17 -8.86
N GLY A 31 1.69 9.46 -8.89
CA GLY A 31 2.87 9.97 -8.19
C GLY A 31 2.71 9.98 -6.65
N ASN A 32 1.48 10.13 -6.16
CA ASN A 32 1.17 10.20 -4.73
C ASN A 32 0.88 8.83 -4.12
N LEU A 33 0.54 7.81 -4.92
CA LEU A 33 0.34 6.43 -4.45
C LEU A 33 1.54 5.93 -3.65
N PHE A 34 2.76 6.24 -4.11
CA PHE A 34 3.99 5.86 -3.42
C PHE A 34 4.14 6.58 -2.08
N ALA A 35 4.05 7.92 -2.09
CA ALA A 35 4.16 8.74 -0.87
C ALA A 35 3.10 8.36 0.18
N PHE A 36 1.84 8.25 -0.24
CA PHE A 36 0.72 7.88 0.61
C PHE A 36 0.91 6.51 1.27
N SER A 37 1.26 5.51 0.48
CA SER A 37 1.50 4.17 1.04
C SER A 37 2.72 4.09 1.97
N GLN A 38 3.75 4.91 1.75
CA GLN A 38 4.89 5.03 2.65
C GLN A 38 4.49 5.70 3.97
N GLU A 39 3.61 6.70 3.91
CA GLU A 39 3.06 7.35 5.09
C GLU A 39 2.22 6.36 5.92
N LEU A 40 1.42 5.52 5.25
CA LEU A 40 0.70 4.42 5.89
C LEU A 40 1.66 3.41 6.55
N GLU A 41 2.69 2.98 5.84
CA GLU A 41 3.71 2.05 6.36
C GLU A 41 4.37 2.62 7.61
N LYS A 42 4.89 3.85 7.55
CA LYS A 42 5.50 4.54 8.70
C LYS A 42 4.56 4.65 9.89
N TYR A 43 3.28 4.97 9.64
CA TYR A 43 2.30 5.04 10.72
C TYR A 43 2.05 3.68 11.35
N ILE A 44 1.95 2.61 10.56
CA ILE A 44 1.71 1.27 11.11
C ILE A 44 2.97 0.71 11.81
N GLU A 45 4.16 1.00 11.29
CA GLU A 45 5.43 0.71 11.96
C GLU A 45 5.55 1.45 13.30
N SER A 46 5.03 2.68 13.40
CA SER A 46 4.95 3.42 14.68
C SER A 46 4.06 2.73 15.72
N LEU A 47 3.11 1.90 15.27
CA LEU A 47 2.27 1.05 16.13
C LEU A 47 2.94 -0.30 16.45
N ASN A 48 4.21 -0.49 16.09
CA ASN A 48 4.98 -1.72 16.26
C ASN A 48 4.35 -2.94 15.55
N LEU A 49 3.65 -2.71 14.43
CA LEU A 49 2.98 -3.71 13.63
C LEU A 49 3.75 -3.98 12.34
N LYS A 50 3.68 -5.21 11.83
CA LYS A 50 4.37 -5.59 10.59
C LYS A 50 3.45 -5.46 9.39
N CYS A 51 3.86 -4.64 8.43
CA CYS A 51 3.14 -4.47 7.17
C CYS A 51 3.93 -5.00 5.99
N ARG A 52 3.23 -5.67 5.07
CA ARG A 52 3.78 -6.06 3.79
C ARG A 52 3.25 -5.14 2.70
N LEU A 53 4.15 -4.47 2.01
CA LEU A 53 3.77 -3.60 0.91
C LEU A 53 3.96 -4.31 -0.43
N TYR A 54 2.93 -4.28 -1.28
CA TYR A 54 2.99 -4.82 -2.63
C TYR A 54 2.30 -3.91 -3.64
N THR A 55 2.65 -4.04 -4.92
CA THR A 55 2.03 -3.26 -6.00
C THR A 55 1.37 -4.21 -6.99
N LYS A 56 0.05 -4.08 -7.17
CA LYS A 56 -0.71 -4.79 -8.20
C LYS A 56 -0.29 -4.27 -9.58
N ASN A 57 -0.34 -5.12 -10.61
CA ASN A 57 0.11 -4.84 -11.98
C ASN A 57 1.64 -4.80 -12.25
N ARG A 58 2.44 -5.55 -11.48
CA ARG A 58 3.88 -5.80 -11.74
C ARG A 58 4.21 -6.16 -13.20
N LEU A 59 3.32 -6.90 -13.89
CA LEU A 59 3.53 -7.37 -15.26
C LEU A 59 3.37 -6.28 -16.32
N ALA A 60 2.43 -5.35 -16.13
CA ALA A 60 2.19 -4.26 -17.09
C ALA A 60 3.30 -3.20 -17.01
N VAL A 61 3.78 -2.91 -15.80
CA VAL A 61 4.81 -1.89 -15.57
C VAL A 61 6.22 -2.38 -15.96
N GLY A 62 6.50 -3.67 -15.76
CA GLY A 62 7.77 -4.27 -16.20
C GLY A 62 8.00 -4.19 -17.71
N LEU A 63 6.92 -4.30 -18.50
CA LEU A 63 6.98 -4.12 -19.95
C LEU A 63 7.07 -2.64 -20.36
N SER A 64 6.42 -1.72 -19.63
CA SER A 64 6.51 -0.28 -19.91
C SER A 64 7.82 0.36 -19.44
N ALA A 65 8.50 -0.20 -18.43
CA ALA A 65 9.79 0.28 -17.94
C ALA A 65 10.92 0.09 -18.97
N VAL A 66 10.80 -0.93 -19.82
CA VAL A 66 11.69 -1.13 -20.99
C VAL A 66 11.53 0.00 -22.01
N LEU A 67 10.33 0.56 -22.12
CA LEU A 67 10.00 1.58 -23.12
C LEU A 67 10.29 3.02 -22.65
N ASN A 68 10.43 3.27 -21.34
CA ASN A 68 10.63 4.63 -20.83
C ASN A 68 11.46 4.67 -19.52
N PRO A 69 12.74 5.12 -19.56
CA PRO A 69 13.67 5.02 -18.42
C PRO A 69 13.26 5.86 -17.20
N ARG A 70 12.46 6.91 -17.41
CA ARG A 70 11.93 7.77 -16.35
C ARG A 70 10.96 7.05 -15.41
N TRP A 71 10.30 5.99 -15.90
CA TRP A 71 9.37 5.14 -15.12
C TRP A 71 10.05 3.91 -14.51
N GLY A 72 11.26 3.55 -14.99
CA GLY A 72 12.05 2.42 -14.48
C GLY A 72 12.57 2.64 -13.05
N ILE A 73 12.92 3.88 -12.67
CA ILE A 73 13.46 4.20 -11.34
C ILE A 73 12.37 4.06 -10.25
N LEU A 74 11.13 4.44 -10.55
CA LEU A 74 9.98 4.21 -9.66
C LEU A 74 9.71 2.71 -9.44
N SER A 75 9.96 1.90 -10.48
CA SER A 75 9.82 0.44 -10.41
C SER A 75 10.89 -0.20 -9.51
N LEU A 76 12.09 0.39 -9.44
CA LEU A 76 13.17 -0.06 -8.56
C LEU A 76 12.90 0.29 -7.09
N ALA A 77 12.32 1.45 -6.80
CA ALA A 77 11.89 1.82 -5.44
C ALA A 77 10.78 0.91 -4.90
N ALA A 78 10.01 0.24 -5.78
CA ALA A 78 9.05 -0.79 -5.41
C ALA A 78 9.70 -2.16 -5.12
N ILE A 79 10.95 -2.39 -5.53
CA ILE A 79 11.71 -3.63 -5.28
C ILE A 79 12.38 -3.60 -3.89
N ALA A 80 12.56 -2.42 -3.29
CA ALA A 80 13.37 -2.24 -2.08
C ALA A 80 12.63 -2.48 -0.74
N ALA A 81 11.32 -2.70 -0.72
CA ALA A 81 10.59 -2.96 0.52
C ALA A 81 10.54 -4.46 0.83
N HIS A 82 11.64 -4.98 1.37
CA HIS A 82 11.68 -6.20 2.20
C HIS A 82 11.13 -7.50 1.59
N ASN A 83 11.68 -7.95 0.46
CA ASN A 83 11.49 -9.34 0.02
C ASN A 83 12.21 -10.38 0.91
N LEU A 84 12.66 -10.00 2.11
CA LEU A 84 13.22 -10.91 3.10
C LEU A 84 12.20 -11.16 4.22
N LEU A 85 11.50 -12.29 4.13
CA LEU A 85 11.19 -13.12 5.29
C LEU A 85 10.29 -12.53 6.41
N THR A 86 9.29 -11.69 6.12
CA THR A 86 8.20 -11.50 7.10
C THR A 86 7.21 -12.65 6.96
N LEU A 87 7.50 -13.78 7.62
CA LEU A 87 6.72 -15.02 7.56
C LEU A 87 5.26 -14.84 8.02
N ASN A 88 4.92 -13.75 8.73
CA ASN A 88 3.56 -13.40 9.15
C ASN A 88 3.39 -11.88 9.25
N PRO A 89 3.01 -11.16 8.18
CA PRO A 89 2.66 -9.74 8.29
C PRO A 89 1.26 -9.61 8.91
N ASP A 90 1.09 -8.68 9.85
CA ASP A 90 -0.21 -8.36 10.46
C ASP A 90 -1.12 -7.59 9.48
N CYS A 91 -0.49 -6.83 8.59
CA CYS A 91 -1.15 -5.96 7.63
C CYS A 91 -0.52 -6.11 6.23
N GLU A 92 -1.32 -5.92 5.18
CA GLU A 92 -0.85 -5.88 3.79
C GLU A 92 -1.35 -4.60 3.12
N ILE A 93 -0.42 -3.81 2.58
CA ILE A 93 -0.73 -2.58 1.85
C ILE A 93 -0.50 -2.86 0.37
N TYR A 94 -1.51 -2.63 -0.46
CA TYR A 94 -1.37 -2.74 -1.91
C TYR A 94 -1.62 -1.43 -2.63
N ARG A 95 -0.82 -1.23 -3.68
CA ARG A 95 -1.02 -0.15 -4.64
C ARG A 95 -1.65 -0.70 -5.91
N ASP A 96 -2.77 -0.15 -6.31
CA ASP A 96 -3.39 -0.41 -7.59
C ASP A 96 -3.19 0.80 -8.50
N LEU A 97 -2.12 0.72 -9.30
CA LEU A 97 -1.75 1.77 -10.25
C LEU A 97 -2.78 1.91 -11.38
N ALA A 98 -3.44 0.81 -11.76
CA ALA A 98 -4.42 0.80 -12.85
C ALA A 98 -5.71 1.51 -12.43
N ASN A 99 -6.15 1.26 -11.19
CA ASN A 99 -7.39 1.84 -10.66
C ASN A 99 -7.18 3.12 -9.83
N LYS A 100 -5.93 3.57 -9.65
CA LYS A 100 -5.55 4.73 -8.82
C LYS A 100 -6.01 4.60 -7.36
N ARG A 101 -5.68 3.47 -6.72
CA ARG A 101 -6.12 3.14 -5.35
C ARG A 101 -5.00 2.57 -4.49
N VAL A 102 -5.07 2.82 -3.19
CA VAL A 102 -4.26 2.10 -2.18
C VAL A 102 -5.20 1.37 -1.25
N GLY A 103 -4.98 0.07 -1.04
CA GLY A 103 -5.74 -0.70 -0.08
C GLY A 103 -4.87 -1.17 1.07
N VAL A 104 -5.43 -1.15 2.27
CA VAL A 104 -4.86 -1.76 3.47
C VAL A 104 -5.75 -2.93 3.86
N VAL A 105 -5.15 -4.12 3.93
CA VAL A 105 -5.82 -5.37 4.26
C VAL A 105 -5.21 -5.89 5.55
N TRP A 106 -6.00 -5.95 6.61
CA TRP A 106 -5.58 -6.59 7.85
C TRP A 106 -5.78 -8.09 7.75
N LYS A 107 -4.76 -8.86 8.11
CA LYS A 107 -4.94 -10.29 8.30
C LYS A 107 -5.71 -10.48 9.60
N LYS A 108 -6.97 -10.94 9.51
CA LYS A 108 -7.67 -11.46 10.67
C LYS A 108 -6.79 -12.58 11.25
N LYS A 109 -6.30 -12.42 12.48
CA LYS A 109 -6.08 -13.60 13.31
C LYS A 109 -7.48 -14.20 13.46
N PHE A 110 -7.68 -15.39 12.90
CA PHE A 110 -8.79 -16.24 13.29
C PHE A 110 -8.82 -16.24 14.83
N SER A 111 -9.83 -15.62 15.41
CA SER A 111 -10.14 -15.75 16.83
C SER A 111 -11.51 -16.40 16.90
N SER A 112 -11.51 -17.54 17.57
CA SER A 112 -12.57 -18.52 17.80
C SER A 112 -12.95 -19.41 16.63
#